data_AF-A0AAE2C1W2-F1
#
_entry.id   AF-A0AAE2C1W2-F1
#
_cell.length_a   1.000
_cell.length_b   1.000
_cell.length_c   1.000
_cell.angle_alpha   90.00
_cell.angle_beta   90.00
_cell.angle_gamma   90.00
#
_symmetry.space_group_name_H-M   'P 1'
#
loop_
_entity.id
_entity.type
_entity.pdbx_description
1 polymer ?
#
loop_
_entity_poly.entity_id
_entity_poly.type
_entity_poly.pdbx_seq_one_letter_code
_entity_poly.pdbx_strand_id
1 'polypeptide(L)'
;MFKAMVTESYTLLPKIMPVAIKSIDVLQGDGGAGTIRQTNFPDGAPFPYVKHRVDTLDAEKCTSKYTLIEGAVLGDKLESVEYEVRGIG
;
A
#
# COMPACT_ATOMS: atom_id res chain seq x y z
N MET A 1 18.05 4.18 -3.07
CA MET A 1 17.28 4.82 -1.97
C MET A 1 15.77 4.71 -2.16
N PHE A 2 15.20 5.06 -3.33
CA PHE A 2 13.74 4.99 -3.54
C PHE A 2 13.13 3.59 -3.35
N LYS A 3 13.76 2.55 -3.91
CA LYS A 3 13.31 1.15 -3.68
C LYS A 3 13.27 0.85 -2.18
N ALA A 4 14.33 1.13 -1.44
CA ALA A 4 14.35 0.94 0.01
C ALA A 4 13.22 1.75 0.69
N MET A 5 13.00 3.02 0.34
CA MET A 5 11.89 3.80 0.91
C MET A 5 10.51 3.17 0.67
N VAL A 6 10.23 2.65 -0.53
CA VAL A 6 8.95 2.00 -0.85
C VAL A 6 8.84 0.58 -0.27
N THR A 7 9.98 -0.08 -0.06
CA THR A 7 10.07 -1.41 0.56
C THR A 7 10.22 -1.33 2.08
N GLU A 8 10.49 -0.17 2.65
CA GLU A 8 10.56 0.02 4.11
C GLU A 8 9.34 0.79 4.62
N SER A 9 8.66 1.54 3.75
CA SER A 9 7.46 2.32 4.08
C SER A 9 6.40 1.46 4.75
N TYR A 10 6.21 0.19 4.38
CA TYR A 10 5.22 -0.65 5.06
C TYR A 10 5.57 -0.99 6.51
N THR A 11 6.86 -0.97 6.87
CA THR A 11 7.30 -1.14 8.27
C THR A 11 7.38 0.18 9.03
N LEU A 12 7.58 1.29 8.31
CA LEU A 12 7.73 2.62 8.89
C LEU A 12 6.38 3.33 9.07
N LEU A 13 5.44 3.18 8.14
CA LEU A 13 4.13 3.84 8.17
C LEU A 13 3.33 3.50 9.43
N PRO A 14 3.24 2.25 9.90
CA PRO A 14 2.61 1.95 11.19
C PRO A 14 3.31 2.61 12.38
N LYS A 15 4.63 2.86 12.29
CA LYS A 15 5.40 3.53 13.36
C LYS A 15 5.24 5.05 13.31
N ILE A 16 5.11 5.63 12.13
CA ILE A 16 4.94 7.07 11.91
C ILE A 16 3.49 7.49 12.18
N MET A 17 2.53 6.66 11.78
CA MET A 17 1.09 6.91 11.94
C MET A 17 0.37 5.76 12.67
N PRO A 18 0.76 5.44 13.91
CA PRO A 18 0.18 4.30 14.66
C PRO A 18 -1.31 4.47 14.97
N VAL A 19 -1.80 5.72 14.98
CA VAL A 19 -3.22 6.04 15.20
C VAL A 19 -4.06 5.78 13.95
N ALA A 20 -3.46 5.77 12.76
CA ALA A 20 -4.16 5.54 11.50
C ALA A 20 -3.91 4.14 10.94
N ILE A 21 -2.75 3.54 11.20
CA ILE A 21 -2.34 2.25 10.62
C ILE A 21 -1.90 1.33 11.75
N LYS A 22 -2.57 0.18 11.89
CA LYS A 22 -2.25 -0.85 12.88
C LYS A 22 -1.08 -1.72 12.42
N SER A 23 -1.14 -2.19 11.18
CA SER A 23 -0.06 -2.94 10.54
C SER A 23 -0.16 -2.89 9.02
N ILE A 24 0.92 -3.22 8.34
CA ILE A 24 0.91 -3.51 6.90
C ILE A 24 1.60 -4.85 6.70
N ASP A 25 0.84 -5.82 6.20
CA ASP A 25 1.29 -7.19 6.01
C ASP A 25 1.53 -7.47 4.53
N VAL A 26 2.63 -8.14 4.19
CA VAL A 26 2.87 -8.63 2.83
C VAL A 26 2.24 -10.01 2.71
N LEU A 27 1.17 -10.11 1.92
CA LEU A 27 0.45 -11.38 1.72
C LEU A 27 1.08 -12.23 0.61
N GLN A 28 1.63 -11.57 -0.41
CA GLN A 28 2.28 -12.22 -1.54
C GLN A 28 3.37 -11.33 -2.11
N GLY A 29 4.47 -11.93 -2.58
CA GLY A 29 5.57 -11.23 -3.26
C GLY A 29 6.72 -10.86 -2.33
N ASP A 30 7.68 -10.12 -2.88
CA ASP A 30 8.97 -9.79 -2.26
C ASP A 30 9.13 -8.29 -1.95
N GLY A 31 8.07 -7.51 -2.13
CA GLY A 31 8.07 -6.06 -2.01
C GLY A 31 8.15 -5.30 -3.33
N GLY A 32 8.46 -5.97 -4.46
CA GLY A 32 8.47 -5.41 -5.81
C GLY A 32 7.13 -5.48 -6.55
N ALA A 33 7.16 -5.34 -7.87
CA ALA A 33 5.98 -5.48 -8.73
C ALA A 33 5.34 -6.87 -8.57
N GLY A 34 4.00 -6.92 -8.55
CA GLY A 34 3.21 -8.11 -8.24
C GLY A 34 2.98 -8.34 -6.74
N THR A 35 3.64 -7.61 -5.85
CA THR A 35 3.45 -7.77 -4.40
C THR A 35 2.04 -7.35 -4.00
N ILE A 36 1.36 -8.19 -3.20
CA ILE A 36 0.09 -7.85 -2.56
C ILE A 36 0.34 -7.55 -1.10
N ARG A 37 -0.09 -6.36 -0.67
CA ARG A 37 0.02 -5.86 0.70
C ARG A 37 -1.35 -5.60 1.27
N GLN A 38 -1.56 -5.91 2.54
CA GLN A 38 -2.77 -5.58 3.28
C GLN A 38 -2.44 -4.54 4.35
N THR A 39 -3.09 -3.39 4.29
CA THR A 39 -3.04 -2.40 5.35
C THR A 39 -4.19 -2.66 6.30
N ASN A 40 -3.89 -2.92 7.57
CA ASN A 40 -4.87 -3.11 8.63
C ASN A 40 -5.04 -1.81 9.42
N PHE A 41 -6.28 -1.42 9.65
CA PHE A 41 -6.62 -0.21 10.39
C PHE A 41 -6.90 -0.54 11.87
N PRO A 42 -6.79 0.46 12.78
CA PRO A 42 -7.15 0.28 14.17
C PRO A 42 -8.63 -0.07 14.39
N ASP A 43 -8.91 -0.68 15.53
CA ASP A 43 -10.27 -1.07 15.90
C ASP A 43 -11.15 0.19 16.04
N GLY A 44 -12.32 0.21 15.39
CA GLY A 44 -13.19 1.39 15.30
C GLY A 44 -12.97 2.27 14.06
N ALA A 45 -11.99 1.97 13.21
CA ALA A 45 -11.90 2.57 11.88
C ALA A 45 -13.12 2.19 11.01
N PRO A 46 -13.53 3.04 10.04
CA PRO A 46 -14.68 2.77 9.17
C PRO A 46 -14.54 1.46 8.38
N PHE A 47 -13.31 1.04 8.12
CA PHE A 47 -12.98 -0.17 7.37
C PHE A 47 -11.86 -0.92 8.09
N PRO A 48 -11.92 -2.26 8.20
CA PRO A 48 -10.92 -3.04 8.94
C PRO A 48 -9.58 -3.14 8.20
N TYR A 49 -9.61 -3.23 6.85
CA TYR A 49 -8.42 -3.34 6.04
C TYR A 49 -8.65 -2.89 4.59
N VAL A 50 -7.55 -2.71 3.86
CA VAL A 50 -7.48 -2.58 2.39
C VAL A 50 -6.33 -3.42 1.85
N LYS A 51 -6.46 -3.96 0.64
CA LYS A 51 -5.39 -4.67 -0.07
C LYS A 51 -4.97 -3.92 -1.32
N HIS A 52 -3.67 -3.78 -1.46
CA HIS A 52 -3.03 -3.11 -2.58
C HIS A 52 -2.09 -4.07 -3.28
N ARG A 53 -2.12 -4.08 -4.61
CA ARG A 53 -1.11 -4.70 -5.45
C ARG A 53 -0.12 -3.63 -5.91
N VAL A 54 1.17 -3.91 -5.86
CA VAL A 54 2.20 -3.08 -6.49
C VAL A 54 2.26 -3.46 -7.96
N ASP A 55 1.89 -2.56 -8.86
CA ASP A 55 1.90 -2.86 -10.30
C ASP A 55 3.27 -2.59 -10.91
N THR A 56 3.91 -1.52 -10.48
CA THR A 56 5.22 -1.13 -10.98
C THR A 56 5.98 -0.38 -9.90
N LEU A 57 7.27 -0.65 -9.81
CA LEU A 57 8.18 0.07 -8.93
C LEU A 57 9.40 0.48 -9.74
N ASP A 58 9.45 1.76 -10.10
CA ASP A 58 10.54 2.35 -10.87
C ASP A 58 11.42 3.17 -9.92
N ALA A 59 12.56 2.57 -9.55
CA ALA A 59 13.52 3.18 -8.63
C ALA A 59 14.33 4.31 -9.26
N GLU A 60 14.46 4.33 -10.59
CA GLU A 60 15.19 5.36 -11.32
C GLU A 60 14.35 6.64 -11.44
N LYS A 61 13.04 6.47 -11.69
CA LYS A 61 12.09 7.58 -11.81
C LYS A 61 11.38 7.93 -10.51
N CYS A 62 11.78 7.30 -9.40
CA CYS A 62 11.13 7.46 -8.10
C CYS A 62 9.60 7.37 -8.20
N THR A 63 9.08 6.41 -8.96
CA THR A 63 7.65 6.27 -9.23
C THR A 63 7.17 4.86 -8.85
N SER A 64 5.98 4.76 -8.27
CA SER A 64 5.35 3.48 -7.95
C SER A 64 3.87 3.52 -8.29
N LYS A 65 3.38 2.46 -8.94
CA LYS A 65 1.97 2.29 -9.28
C LYS A 65 1.37 1.22 -8.38
N TYR A 66 0.16 1.48 -7.93
CA TYR A 66 -0.57 0.56 -7.07
C TYR A 66 -2.00 0.44 -7.54
N THR A 67 -2.55 -0.75 -7.36
CA THR A 67 -3.96 -1.03 -7.56
C THR A 67 -4.54 -1.43 -6.21
N LEU A 68 -5.51 -0.67 -5.71
CA LEU A 68 -6.38 -1.12 -4.63
C LEU A 68 -7.32 -2.20 -5.20
N ILE A 69 -7.11 -3.45 -4.79
CA ILE A 69 -7.82 -4.63 -5.32
C ILE A 69 -8.90 -5.15 -4.38
N GLU A 70 -8.85 -4.77 -3.10
CA GLU A 70 -9.83 -5.20 -2.11
C GLU A 70 -9.89 -4.20 -0.97
N GLY A 71 -11.06 -4.04 -0.37
CA GLY A 71 -11.27 -3.21 0.81
C GLY A 71 -12.61 -2.51 0.74
N ALA A 72 -13.23 -2.30 1.90
CA ALA A 72 -14.58 -1.76 1.97
C ALA A 72 -14.71 -0.32 1.39
N VAL A 73 -13.60 0.37 1.15
CA VAL A 73 -13.55 1.65 0.44
C VAL A 73 -13.92 1.54 -1.06
N LEU A 74 -13.83 0.34 -1.67
CA LEU A 74 -14.29 0.09 -3.04
C LEU A 74 -15.84 0.03 -3.13
N GLY A 75 -16.53 -0.27 -2.03
CA GLY A 75 -17.97 -0.52 -2.02
C GLY A 75 -18.38 -1.66 -2.97
N ASP A 76 -19.68 -1.78 -3.26
CA ASP A 76 -20.20 -2.87 -4.12
C ASP A 76 -20.03 -2.61 -5.63
N LYS A 77 -19.58 -1.40 -6.02
CA LYS A 77 -19.67 -0.93 -7.41
C LYS A 77 -18.31 -0.73 -8.10
N LEU A 78 -17.21 -0.69 -7.36
CA LEU A 78 -15.87 -0.52 -7.94
C LEU A 78 -15.08 -1.83 -7.84
N GLU A 79 -14.50 -2.27 -8.95
CA GLU A 79 -13.63 -3.43 -8.99
C GLU A 79 -12.23 -3.12 -8.43
N SER A 80 -11.67 -1.96 -8.75
CA SER A 80 -10.36 -1.53 -8.25
C SER A 80 -10.12 -0.03 -8.44
N VAL A 81 -9.15 0.53 -7.71
CA VAL A 81 -8.65 1.90 -7.91
C VAL A 81 -7.14 1.86 -8.18
N GLU A 82 -6.74 2.35 -9.34
CA GLU A 82 -5.32 2.52 -9.69
C GLU A 82 -4.83 3.91 -9.31
N TYR A 83 -3.64 3.98 -8.70
CA TYR A 83 -3.01 5.25 -8.38
C TYR A 83 -1.48 5.17 -8.53
N GLU A 84 -0.90 6.28 -8.97
CA GLU A 84 0.54 6.46 -9.11
C GLU A 84 1.04 7.40 -8.01
N VAL A 85 2.10 6.97 -7.32
CA VAL A 85 2.84 7.78 -6.36
C VAL A 85 4.20 8.09 -6.95
N ARG A 86 4.48 9.37 -7.18
CA ARG A 86 5.80 9.87 -7.57
C ARG A 86 6.45 10.57 -6.38
N GLY A 87 7.66 10.15 -6.04
CA GLY A 87 8.47 10.84 -5.05
C GLY A 87 8.86 12.24 -5.55
N ILE A 88 8.76 13.23 -4.67
CA ILE A 88 9.30 14.58 -4.93
C ILE A 88 10.80 14.47 -4.69
N GLY A 89 11.58 14.53 -5.79
CA GLY A 89 13.04 14.62 -5.76
C GLY A 89 13.49 16.07 -5.69
#